data_AF-A0A1I4WYK9-F1
#
_entry.id   AF-A0A1I4WYK9-F1
#
_cell.length_a   1.000
_cell.length_b   1.000
_cell.length_c   1.000
_cell.angle_alpha   90.00
_cell.angle_beta   90.00
_cell.angle_gamma   90.00
#
_symmetry.space_group_name_H-M   'P 1'
#
loop_
_entity.id
_entity.type
_entity.pdbx_description
1 polymer ?
#
loop_
_entity_poly.entity_id
_entity_poly.type
_entity_poly.pdbx_seq_one_letter_code
_entity_poly.pdbx_strand_id
1 'polypeptide(L)'
;MPRLLESIAGLSLRLGRPRQAPRPLLIARDDPLGLTIESRRGTFEVDHRHRTLSRNGRVLARFVDIKSVQVREEATDGLSGHWSIWALLGPMNRVKIGDTDDDVHASTVAARLSASVVSQSRPRQRMLMSGS
;
A
#
# COMPACT_ATOMS: atom_id res chain seq x y z
N MET A 1 49.47 43.88 -5.56
CA MET A 1 49.95 42.75 -6.38
C MET A 1 49.51 41.45 -5.69
N PRO A 2 48.77 40.56 -6.39
CA PRO A 2 47.98 39.47 -5.82
C PRO A 2 48.63 38.08 -5.97
N ARG A 3 48.23 37.10 -5.13
CA ARG A 3 48.17 35.65 -5.45
C ARG A 3 47.11 35.02 -4.50
N LEU A 4 45.91 34.65 -4.96
CA LEU A 4 45.49 33.48 -5.75
C LEU A 4 45.66 32.11 -5.05
N LEU A 5 44.50 31.44 -4.92
CA LEU A 5 44.24 30.00 -4.90
C LEU A 5 44.61 29.28 -3.57
N GLU A 6 43.82 28.37 -3.00
CA GLU A 6 43.03 27.33 -3.67
C GLU A 6 41.69 27.04 -3.00
N SER A 7 40.69 26.97 -3.87
CA SER A 7 39.41 26.30 -3.69
C SER A 7 39.64 24.81 -3.47
N ILE A 8 39.24 24.26 -2.31
CA ILE A 8 39.13 22.80 -2.15
C ILE A 8 37.73 22.40 -2.55
N ALA A 9 37.70 21.78 -3.72
CA ALA A 9 36.58 21.12 -4.33
C ALA A 9 35.91 20.11 -3.39
N GLY A 10 34.59 20.19 -3.33
CA GLY A 10 33.77 19.09 -3.85
C GLY A 10 33.95 17.73 -3.17
N LEU A 11 33.73 17.66 -1.86
CA LEU A 11 33.29 16.41 -1.24
C LEU A 11 31.77 16.45 -1.08
N SER A 12 31.04 16.32 -2.19
CA SER A 12 29.66 15.87 -2.11
C SER A 12 29.69 14.43 -1.61
N LEU A 13 29.68 14.27 -0.30
CA LEU A 13 29.27 13.03 0.34
C LEU A 13 27.91 12.71 -0.26
N ARG A 14 27.90 11.81 -1.25
CA ARG A 14 26.71 11.04 -1.59
C ARG A 14 26.42 10.25 -0.33
N LEU A 15 25.71 10.89 0.61
CA LEU A 15 25.04 10.23 1.71
C LEU A 15 24.25 9.12 1.04
N GLY A 16 24.79 7.90 1.15
CA GLY A 16 24.06 6.71 0.80
C GLY A 16 22.71 6.87 1.47
N ARG A 17 21.65 6.87 0.65
CA ARG A 17 20.27 6.99 1.10
C ARG A 17 20.17 6.11 2.34
N PRO A 18 19.87 6.66 3.53
CA PRO A 18 19.89 5.87 4.75
C PRO A 18 19.08 4.63 4.47
N ARG A 19 19.68 3.45 4.68
CA ARG A 19 19.03 2.16 4.51
C ARG A 19 17.85 2.21 5.47
N GLN A 20 16.68 2.61 4.96
CA GLN A 20 15.53 2.92 5.78
C GLN A 20 15.28 1.70 6.63
N ALA A 21 15.20 1.92 7.95
CA ALA A 21 14.75 0.88 8.86
C ALA A 21 13.49 0.22 8.27
N PRO A 22 13.30 -1.09 8.44
CA PRO A 22 12.17 -1.79 7.84
C PRO A 22 10.89 -1.06 8.21
N ARG A 23 10.24 -0.39 7.25
CA ARG A 23 9.07 0.42 7.55
C ARG A 23 7.98 -0.51 8.09
N PRO A 24 7.49 -0.29 9.32
CA PRO A 24 6.37 -1.07 9.81
C PRO A 24 5.19 -0.86 8.88
N LEU A 25 4.32 -1.87 8.79
CA LEU A 25 3.05 -1.70 8.11
C LEU A 25 2.28 -0.58 8.80
N LEU A 26 1.85 0.44 8.08
CA LEU A 26 1.16 1.59 8.67
C LEU A 26 0.18 2.22 7.69
N ILE A 27 -0.98 2.64 8.19
CA ILE A 27 -1.92 3.45 7.41
C ILE A 27 -1.46 4.91 7.52
N ALA A 28 -0.88 5.43 6.45
CA ALA A 28 -0.36 6.80 6.41
C ALA A 28 -1.46 7.83 6.08
N ARG A 29 -2.52 7.40 5.40
CA ARG A 29 -3.67 8.25 5.02
C ARG A 29 -4.90 7.39 4.86
N ASP A 30 -6.02 7.81 5.44
CA ASP A 30 -7.35 7.20 5.25
C ASP A 30 -8.38 8.32 5.14
N ASP A 31 -8.82 8.61 3.92
CA ASP A 31 -9.79 9.67 3.65
C ASP A 31 -10.73 9.31 2.47
N PRO A 32 -11.75 10.13 2.17
CA PRO A 32 -12.70 9.82 1.12
C PRO A 32 -12.10 9.64 -0.28
N LEU A 33 -10.93 10.21 -0.55
CA LEU A 33 -10.27 10.16 -1.86
C LEU A 33 -9.36 8.93 -1.99
N GLY A 34 -8.92 8.34 -0.88
CA GLY A 34 -8.12 7.13 -0.93
C GLY A 34 -7.53 6.70 0.41
N LEU A 35 -6.86 5.54 0.35
CA LEU A 35 -6.14 4.93 1.45
C LEU A 35 -4.66 4.80 1.04
N THR A 36 -3.73 5.18 1.92
CA THR A 36 -2.29 5.00 1.71
C THR A 36 -1.73 4.12 2.82
N ILE A 37 -1.08 3.03 2.43
CA ILE A 37 -0.48 2.06 3.33
C ILE A 37 1.03 2.05 3.07
N GLU A 38 1.83 2.37 4.07
CA GLU A 38 3.27 2.17 4.01
C GLU A 38 3.62 0.77 4.51
N SER A 39 4.57 0.13 3.84
CA SER A 39 5.13 -1.14 4.31
C SER A 39 6.57 -1.30 3.87
N ARG A 40 7.24 -2.35 4.36
CA ARG A 40 8.58 -2.78 3.91
C ARG A 40 8.67 -2.98 2.39
N ARG A 41 7.53 -3.22 1.71
CA ARG A 41 7.46 -3.44 0.26
C ARG A 41 7.24 -2.18 -0.56
N GLY A 42 7.05 -1.03 0.11
CA GLY A 42 6.80 0.27 -0.51
C GLY A 42 5.50 0.91 0.00
N THR A 43 5.13 2.00 -0.64
CA THR A 43 3.88 2.71 -0.38
C THR A 43 2.83 2.18 -1.33
N PHE A 44 1.74 1.65 -0.78
CA PHE A 44 0.57 1.21 -1.50
C PHE A 44 -0.49 2.29 -1.44
N GLU A 45 -1.05 2.64 -2.59
CA GLU A 45 -2.06 3.67 -2.68
C GLU A 45 -3.33 3.08 -3.30
N VAL A 46 -4.43 3.29 -2.62
CA VAL A 46 -5.77 2.92 -3.04
C VAL A 46 -6.42 4.22 -3.48
N ASP A 47 -6.46 4.45 -4.79
CA ASP A 47 -7.06 5.65 -5.37
C ASP A 47 -8.53 5.38 -5.69
N HIS A 48 -9.43 6.04 -4.97
CA HIS A 48 -10.88 5.85 -5.17
C HIS A 48 -11.37 6.52 -6.46
N ARG A 49 -10.72 7.60 -6.91
CA ARG A 49 -11.11 8.32 -8.12
C ARG A 49 -10.79 7.50 -9.37
N HIS A 50 -9.59 6.93 -9.42
CA HIS A 50 -9.14 6.10 -10.55
C HIS A 50 -9.48 4.61 -10.36
N ARG A 51 -9.96 4.22 -9.17
CA ARG A 51 -10.33 2.84 -8.80
C ARG A 51 -9.17 1.86 -8.98
N THR A 52 -7.98 2.26 -8.50
CA THR A 52 -6.75 1.49 -8.67
C THR A 52 -6.02 1.27 -7.36
N LEU A 53 -5.35 0.13 -7.28
CA LEU A 53 -4.31 -0.14 -6.30
C LEU A 53 -2.95 0.08 -6.99
N SER A 54 -2.15 0.99 -6.45
CA SER A 54 -0.81 1.30 -6.92
C SER A 54 0.24 0.94 -5.86
N ARG A 55 1.50 0.80 -6.28
CA ARG A 55 2.65 0.70 -5.40
C ARG A 55 3.77 1.58 -5.91
N ASN A 56 4.23 2.51 -5.07
CA ASN A 56 5.25 3.51 -5.42
C ASN A 56 4.92 4.22 -6.75
N GLY A 57 3.66 4.61 -6.95
CA GLY A 57 3.16 5.25 -8.18
C GLY A 57 2.92 4.31 -9.37
N ARG A 58 3.25 3.02 -9.29
CA ARG A 58 2.95 2.04 -10.35
C ARG A 58 1.62 1.34 -10.08
N VAL A 59 0.67 1.43 -11.00
CA VAL A 59 -0.60 0.69 -10.91
C VAL A 59 -0.33 -0.81 -10.93
N LEU A 60 -0.84 -1.51 -9.92
CA LEU A 60 -0.77 -2.97 -9.79
C LEU A 60 -2.05 -3.65 -10.24
N ALA A 61 -3.20 -3.06 -9.91
CA ALA A 61 -4.51 -3.62 -10.25
C ALA A 61 -5.60 -2.55 -10.24
N ARG A 62 -6.71 -2.80 -10.95
CA ARG A 62 -7.96 -2.05 -10.76
C ARG A 62 -8.84 -2.75 -9.72
N PHE A 63 -9.75 -2.03 -9.08
CA PHE A 63 -10.62 -2.62 -8.04
C PHE A 63 -11.46 -3.80 -8.56
N VAL A 64 -11.92 -3.75 -9.82
CA VAL A 64 -12.66 -4.85 -10.47
C VAL A 64 -11.86 -6.16 -10.55
N ASP A 65 -10.54 -6.05 -10.58
CA ASP A 65 -9.63 -7.18 -10.67
C ASP A 65 -9.34 -7.75 -9.27
N ILE A 66 -9.50 -6.95 -8.20
CA ILE A 66 -9.31 -7.40 -6.81
C ILE A 66 -10.55 -8.19 -6.36
N LYS A 67 -10.37 -9.51 -6.15
CA LYS A 67 -11.44 -10.42 -5.73
C LYS A 67 -11.66 -10.40 -4.22
N SER A 68 -10.59 -10.32 -3.45
CA SER A 68 -10.65 -10.26 -1.99
C SER A 68 -9.34 -9.78 -1.39
N VAL A 69 -9.41 -9.37 -0.13
CA VAL A 69 -8.25 -9.13 0.73
C VAL A 69 -8.18 -10.27 1.74
N GLN A 70 -7.01 -10.88 1.90
CA GLN A 70 -6.77 -11.96 2.85
C GLN A 70 -5.74 -11.54 3.88
N VAL A 71 -6.00 -11.92 5.13
CA VAL A 71 -5.03 -11.94 6.22
C VAL A 71 -4.67 -13.40 6.46
N ARG A 72 -3.39 -13.71 6.55
CA ARG A 72 -2.90 -15.06 6.86
C ARG A 72 -1.85 -14.97 7.95
N GLU A 73 -1.96 -15.86 8.93
CA GLU A 73 -0.86 -16.13 9.84
C GLU A 73 0.23 -16.90 9.08
N GLU A 74 1.46 -16.39 9.06
CA GLU A 74 2.63 -17.08 8.53
C GLU A 74 3.30 -17.82 9.70
N ALA A 75 3.23 -19.15 9.70
CA ALA A 75 3.94 -19.99 10.65
C ALA A 75 5.45 -19.87 10.39
N THR A 76 6.13 -19.05 11.20
CA THR A 76 7.59 -18.93 11.13
C THR A 76 8.15 -19.78 12.26
N ASP A 77 8.67 -20.97 11.92
CA ASP A 77 9.47 -21.83 12.81
C ASP A 77 8.91 -22.02 14.24
N GLY A 78 7.59 -22.21 14.37
CA GLY A 78 6.94 -22.48 15.66
C GLY A 78 6.64 -21.25 16.54
N LEU A 79 6.96 -20.03 16.06
CA LEU A 79 6.49 -18.79 16.66
C LEU A 79 5.21 -18.35 15.94
N SER A 80 4.08 -18.45 16.65
CA SER A 80 2.82 -17.84 16.24
C SER A 80 2.91 -16.31 16.32
N GLY A 81 2.11 -15.62 15.51
CA GLY A 81 1.99 -14.16 15.59
C GLY A 81 2.60 -13.33 14.46
N HIS A 82 3.10 -13.93 13.37
CA HIS A 82 3.40 -13.15 12.15
C HIS A 82 2.22 -13.16 11.20
N TRP A 83 1.73 -11.99 10.79
CA TRP A 83 0.56 -11.85 9.94
C TRP A 83 0.90 -11.16 8.63
N SER A 84 0.42 -11.73 7.53
CA SER A 84 0.61 -11.21 6.19
C SER A 84 -0.70 -10.83 5.54
N ILE A 85 -0.71 -9.67 4.90
CA ILE A 85 -1.89 -9.14 4.20
C ILE A 85 -1.67 -9.20 2.69
N TRP A 86 -2.65 -9.76 2.00
CA TRP A 86 -2.62 -10.03 0.57
C TRP A 86 -3.86 -9.51 -0.13
N ALA A 87 -3.69 -8.82 -1.26
CA ALA A 87 -4.77 -8.55 -2.20
C ALA A 87 -4.78 -9.64 -3.28
N LEU A 88 -5.87 -10.38 -3.41
CA LEU A 88 -6.05 -11.41 -4.43
C LEU A 88 -6.64 -10.81 -5.70
N LEU A 89 -5.91 -10.93 -6.81
CA LEU A 89 -6.32 -10.45 -8.13
C LEU A 89 -6.93 -11.56 -9.00
N GLY A 90 -6.65 -12.82 -8.64
CA GLY A 90 -7.10 -14.01 -9.35
C GLY A 90 -6.54 -15.27 -8.69
N PRO A 91 -6.79 -16.47 -9.25
CA PRO A 91 -6.41 -17.74 -8.64
C PRO A 91 -4.89 -17.90 -8.46
N MET A 92 -4.09 -17.32 -9.36
CA MET A 92 -2.62 -17.36 -9.29
C MET A 92 -1.96 -16.00 -9.03
N ASN A 93 -2.72 -14.90 -9.08
CA ASN A 93 -2.16 -13.56 -8.96
C ASN A 93 -2.56 -12.91 -7.64
N ARG A 94 -1.56 -12.58 -6.82
CA ARG A 94 -1.73 -11.96 -5.51
C ARG A 94 -0.65 -10.93 -5.25
N VAL A 95 -1.01 -9.86 -4.57
CA VAL A 95 -0.12 -8.78 -4.18
C VAL A 95 0.03 -8.81 -2.67
N LYS A 96 1.23 -9.10 -2.16
CA LYS A 96 1.56 -8.91 -0.74
C LYS A 96 1.65 -7.43 -0.44
N ILE A 97 0.77 -6.94 0.44
CA ILE A 97 0.73 -5.54 0.86
C ILE A 97 1.79 -5.31 1.94
N GLY A 98 1.83 -6.18 2.93
CA GLY A 98 2.84 -6.15 3.97
C GLY A 98 2.58 -7.15 5.07
N ASP A 99 3.38 -7.00 6.12
CA ASP A 99 3.53 -7.93 7.21
C ASP A 99 3.51 -7.17 8.53
N THR A 100 2.95 -7.79 9.57
CA THR A 100 2.87 -7.22 10.91
C THR A 100 2.85 -8.35 11.95
N ASP A 101 3.41 -8.09 13.12
CA ASP A 101 3.39 -9.04 14.25
C ASP A 101 2.18 -8.80 15.17
N ASP A 102 1.35 -7.83 14.83
CA ASP A 102 0.14 -7.43 15.55
C ASP A 102 -1.11 -7.83 14.73
N ASP A 103 -1.93 -8.72 15.30
CA ASP A 103 -3.13 -9.28 14.70
C ASP A 103 -4.26 -8.25 14.57
N VAL A 104 -4.40 -7.35 15.56
CA VAL A 104 -5.36 -6.25 15.54
C VAL A 104 -4.99 -5.28 14.42
N HIS A 105 -3.71 -4.96 14.29
CA HIS A 105 -3.23 -4.10 13.21
C HIS A 105 -3.39 -4.77 11.83
N ALA A 106 -3.12 -6.08 11.74
CA ALA A 106 -3.33 -6.84 10.50
C ALA A 106 -4.79 -6.77 10.04
N SER A 107 -5.69 -7.04 10.98
CA SER A 107 -7.14 -7.00 10.76
C SER A 107 -7.63 -5.60 10.38
N THR A 108 -7.10 -4.57 11.03
CA THR A 108 -7.45 -3.16 10.75
C THR A 108 -7.05 -2.77 9.34
N VAL A 109 -5.81 -3.06 8.93
CA VAL A 109 -5.31 -2.73 7.59
C VAL A 109 -6.12 -3.49 6.52
N ALA A 110 -6.37 -4.78 6.75
CA ALA A 110 -7.13 -5.59 5.81
C ALA A 110 -8.59 -5.14 5.68
N ALA A 111 -9.25 -4.81 6.80
CA ALA A 111 -10.61 -4.30 6.81
C ALA A 111 -10.72 -2.97 6.05
N ARG A 112 -9.78 -2.04 6.27
CA ARG A 112 -9.74 -0.76 5.56
C ARG A 112 -9.51 -0.94 4.07
N LEU A 113 -8.54 -1.76 3.69
CA LEU A 113 -8.27 -2.07 2.28
C LEU A 113 -9.49 -2.72 1.60
N SER A 114 -10.13 -3.69 2.28
CA SER A 114 -11.33 -4.36 1.77
C SER A 114 -12.48 -3.37 1.60
N ALA A 115 -12.73 -2.52 2.59
CA ALA A 115 -13.78 -1.50 2.54
C ALA A 115 -13.56 -0.52 1.38
N SER A 116 -12.34 -0.03 1.18
CA SER A 116 -11.98 0.87 0.08
C SER A 116 -12.21 0.24 -1.30
N VAL A 117 -11.95 -1.06 -1.45
CA VAL A 117 -12.15 -1.78 -2.71
C VAL A 117 -13.64 -2.09 -2.97
N VAL A 118 -14.39 -2.47 -1.92
CA VAL A 118 -15.81 -2.88 -2.03
C VAL A 118 -16.76 -1.70 -2.15
N SER A 119 -16.57 -0.65 -1.34
CA SER A 119 -17.50 0.48 -1.20
C SER A 119 -17.78 1.21 -2.52
N GLN A 120 -16.86 1.15 -3.48
CA GLN A 120 -16.96 1.81 -4.79
C GLN A 120 -17.11 0.84 -5.98
N SER A 121 -17.31 -0.45 -5.70
CA SER A 121 -17.55 -1.47 -6.74
C SER A 121 -19.02 -1.69 -7.07
N ARG A 122 -19.95 -1.08 -6.32
CA ARG A 122 -21.36 -1.06 -6.68
C ARG A 122 -21.59 -0.04 -7.81
N PRO A 123 -22.09 -0.45 -9.00
CA PRO A 123 -22.62 0.52 -9.95
C PRO A 123 -23.74 1.28 -9.25
N ARG A 124 -23.77 2.61 -9.39
CA ARG A 124 -24.96 3.41 -9.08
C ARG A 124 -26.12 2.74 -9.81
N GLN A 125 -26.95 1.98 -9.10
CA GLN A 125 -28.23 1.52 -9.63
C GLN A 125 -29.03 2.79 -9.90
N ARG A 126 -29.00 3.22 -11.16
CA ARG A 126 -29.86 4.26 -11.71
C ARG A 126 -31.25 3.65 -11.69
N MET A 127 -31.96 3.87 -10.58
CA MET A 127 -33.38 3.59 -10.44
C MET A 127 -34.09 4.48 -11.48
N LEU A 128 -34.25 3.95 -12.68
CA LEU A 128 -35.20 4.49 -13.64
C LEU A 128 -36.57 4.10 -13.09
N MET A 129 -37.22 5.04 -12.41
CA MET A 129 -38.66 4.95 -12.21
C MET A 129 -39.28 5.15 -13.59
N SER A 130 -39.68 4.04 -14.20
CA SER A 130 -40.60 4.03 -15.33
C SER A 130 -41.87 4.73 -14.87
N GLY A 131 -42.19 5.84 -15.54
CA GLY A 131 -43.46 6.51 -15.38
C GLY A 131 -44.61 5.62 -15.86
N SER A 132 -45.75 5.79 -15.19
CA SER A 132 -47.09 5.56 -15.71
C SER A 132 -47.95 6.72 -15.27
#